data_AF-A0A1I4EVX0-F1
#
_entry.id   AF-A0A1I4EVX0-F1
#
_cell.length_a   1.000
_cell.length_b   1.000
_cell.length_c   1.000
_cell.angle_alpha   90.00
_cell.angle_beta   90.00
_cell.angle_gamma   90.00
#
_symmetry.space_group_name_H-M   'P 1'
#
loop_
_entity.id
_entity.type
_entity.pdbx_description
1 polymer ?
#
loop_
_entity_poly.entity_id
_entity_poly.type
_entity_poly.pdbx_seq_one_letter_code
_entity_poly.pdbx_strand_id
1 'polypeptide(L)'
;MRLFRSGEIIGIAADTLDFALEASEETHPDEYMGLLRGEDARDLGLDREGTVITDVLIIPGTESNPVSATVQTSMIPNDMHAVGSIHSHPNGVLKPSDADLATFGNGDVHIIVGFPYRTTDWQAFDREGNERKLDVLTVDLADPESFFDFTQEDIDSELSDK
;
A
#
# COMPACT_ATOMS: atom_id res chain seq x y z
N MET A 1 24.36 2.46 10.09
CA MET A 1 23.07 1.79 9.84
C MET A 1 22.20 1.93 11.07
N ARG A 2 21.23 2.85 11.04
CA ARG A 2 20.23 2.98 12.10
C ARG A 2 19.24 1.85 11.87
N LEU A 3 19.15 0.88 12.78
CA LEU A 3 18.07 -0.10 12.76
C LEU A 3 16.79 0.67 13.06
N PHE A 4 16.03 0.98 12.02
CA PHE A 4 14.66 1.43 12.17
C PHE A 4 13.87 0.23 12.70
N ARG A 5 13.39 0.33 13.95
CA ARG A 5 12.27 -0.50 14.38
C ARG A 5 11.11 -0.09 13.50
N SER A 6 10.35 -1.05 12.95
CA SER A 6 9.07 -0.76 12.33
C SER A 6 8.28 0.11 13.31
N GLY A 7 8.09 1.38 12.94
CA GLY A 7 7.26 2.29 13.72
C GLY A 7 5.84 1.74 13.73
N GLU A 8 5.04 2.17 14.70
CA GLU A 8 3.60 1.94 14.63
C GLU A 8 3.07 2.47 13.29
N ILE A 9 2.25 1.69 12.59
CA ILE A 9 1.52 2.19 11.42
C ILE A 9 0.46 3.15 11.92
N ILE A 10 0.62 4.43 11.59
CA ILE A 10 -0.21 5.51 12.11
C ILE A 10 -1.31 5.95 11.14
N GLY A 11 -1.23 5.57 9.87
CA GLY A 11 -2.25 5.90 8.88
C GLY A 11 -1.90 5.50 7.46
N ILE A 12 -2.82 5.78 6.54
CA ILE A 12 -2.68 5.65 5.09
C ILE A 12 -2.89 7.03 4.47
N ALA A 13 -2.07 7.38 3.47
CA ALA A 13 -2.27 8.60 2.71
C ALA A 13 -3.59 8.52 1.93
N ALA A 14 -4.35 9.62 1.91
CA ALA A 14 -5.64 9.70 1.24
C ALA A 14 -5.54 9.27 -0.24
N ASP A 15 -4.56 9.80 -0.95
CA ASP A 15 -4.32 9.51 -2.37
C ASP A 15 -4.03 8.02 -2.62
N THR A 16 -3.31 7.35 -1.71
CA THR A 16 -3.04 5.91 -1.80
C THR A 16 -4.31 5.07 -1.63
N LEU A 17 -5.19 5.47 -0.70
CA LEU A 17 -6.47 4.80 -0.49
C LEU A 17 -7.40 5.01 -1.69
N ASP A 18 -7.47 6.25 -2.20
CA ASP A 18 -8.28 6.59 -3.36
C ASP A 18 -7.82 5.81 -4.61
N PHE A 19 -6.50 5.72 -4.83
CA PHE A 19 -5.94 4.86 -5.87
C PHE A 19 -6.38 3.40 -5.73
N ALA A 20 -6.34 2.84 -4.52
CA ALA A 20 -6.75 1.46 -4.29
C ALA A 20 -8.25 1.23 -4.54
N LEU A 21 -9.10 2.20 -4.19
CA LEU A 21 -10.54 2.16 -4.46
C LEU A 21 -10.81 2.16 -5.97
N GLU A 22 -10.19 3.08 -6.72
CA GLU A 22 -10.32 3.18 -8.18
C GLU A 22 -9.79 1.91 -8.87
N ALA A 23 -8.62 1.42 -8.47
CA ALA A 23 -8.07 0.18 -9.03
C ALA A 23 -8.96 -1.04 -8.76
N SER A 24 -9.63 -1.07 -7.60
CA SER A 24 -10.60 -2.12 -7.26
C SER A 24 -11.86 -2.03 -8.13
N GLU A 25 -12.33 -0.82 -8.44
CA GLU A 25 -13.46 -0.62 -9.35
C GLU A 25 -13.13 -1.03 -10.78
N GLU A 26 -11.96 -0.66 -11.29
CA GLU A 26 -11.48 -1.02 -12.64
C GLU A 26 -11.23 -2.53 -12.81
N THR A 27 -10.86 -3.22 -11.73
CA THR A 27 -10.62 -4.68 -11.75
C THR A 27 -11.92 -5.49 -11.61
N HIS A 28 -13.03 -4.86 -11.22
CA HIS A 28 -14.31 -5.54 -11.03
C HIS A 28 -14.77 -6.27 -12.32
N PRO A 29 -15.23 -7.55 -12.23
CA PRO A 29 -15.63 -8.29 -11.03
C PRO A 29 -14.52 -9.16 -10.41
N ASP A 30 -13.26 -9.03 -10.82
CA ASP A 30 -12.15 -9.79 -10.25
C ASP A 30 -11.61 -9.11 -8.98
N GLU A 31 -10.94 -9.86 -8.12
CA GLU A 31 -10.27 -9.30 -6.94
C GLU A 31 -8.97 -8.57 -7.33
N TYR A 32 -8.92 -7.28 -7.01
CA TYR A 32 -7.68 -6.52 -6.94
C TYR A 32 -6.83 -6.98 -5.76
N MET A 33 -5.50 -6.99 -5.91
CA MET A 33 -4.54 -7.34 -4.87
C MET A 33 -3.22 -6.58 -5.05
N GLY A 34 -2.70 -6.05 -3.95
CA GLY A 34 -1.45 -5.33 -3.91
C GLY A 34 -0.75 -5.44 -2.55
N LEU A 35 0.53 -5.07 -2.53
CA LEU A 35 1.31 -4.95 -1.31
C LEU A 35 1.42 -3.50 -0.88
N LEU A 36 1.25 -3.26 0.41
CA LEU A 36 1.33 -1.93 1.00
C LEU A 36 2.78 -1.61 1.34
N ARG A 37 3.22 -0.43 0.95
CA ARG A 37 4.50 0.17 1.36
C ARG A 37 4.24 1.42 2.18
N GLY A 38 5.11 1.70 3.14
CA GLY A 38 5.07 2.95 3.87
C GLY A 38 6.42 3.65 4.02
N GLU A 39 6.33 4.92 4.37
CA GLU A 39 7.44 5.83 4.64
C GLU A 39 7.41 6.32 6.10
N ASP A 40 8.56 6.80 6.60
CA ASP A 40 8.63 7.41 7.94
C ASP A 40 7.80 8.70 7.93
N ALA A 41 6.92 8.87 8.91
CA ALA A 41 6.05 10.02 9.03
C ALA A 41 6.82 11.36 9.01
N ARG A 42 8.06 11.38 9.50
CA ARG A 42 8.92 12.57 9.48
C ARG A 42 9.41 12.93 8.08
N ASP A 43 9.61 11.94 7.21
CA ASP A 43 10.01 12.17 5.82
C ASP A 43 8.87 12.83 5.03
N LEU A 44 7.62 12.59 5.47
CA LEU A 44 6.39 13.23 4.96
C LEU A 44 6.04 14.55 5.67
N GLY A 45 6.94 15.09 6.51
CA GLY A 45 6.74 16.37 7.20
C GLY A 45 5.75 16.34 8.37
N LEU A 46 5.40 15.15 8.90
CA LEU A 46 4.54 15.05 10.08
C LEU A 46 5.35 15.21 11.38
N ASP A 47 4.82 15.99 12.32
CA ASP A 47 5.39 16.19 13.66
C ASP A 47 5.11 15.01 14.62
N ARG A 48 5.19 13.78 14.12
CA ARG A 48 5.02 12.55 14.92
C ARG A 48 5.82 11.39 14.36
N GLU A 49 6.19 10.46 15.22
CA GLU A 49 6.82 9.21 14.81
C GLU A 49 5.77 8.20 14.33
N GLY A 50 6.16 7.33 13.40
CA GLY A 50 5.31 6.27 12.86
C GLY A 50 5.59 6.03 11.39
N THR A 51 4.87 5.07 10.83
CA THR A 51 4.89 4.76 9.40
C THR A 51 3.54 5.13 8.78
N VAL A 52 3.57 5.85 7.66
CA VAL A 52 2.38 6.16 6.85
C VAL A 52 2.43 5.28 5.61
N ILE A 53 1.32 4.65 5.27
CA ILE A 53 1.19 3.88 4.02
C ILE A 53 1.04 4.87 2.87
N THR A 54 1.96 4.83 1.90
CA THR A 54 2.07 5.81 0.81
C THR A 54 1.90 5.20 -0.56
N ASP A 55 2.08 3.88 -0.70
CA ASP A 55 2.03 3.22 -2.01
C ASP A 55 1.36 1.86 -1.94
N VAL A 56 0.72 1.49 -3.06
CA VAL A 56 0.26 0.14 -3.35
C VAL A 56 1.06 -0.43 -4.52
N LEU A 57 1.76 -1.52 -4.28
CA LEU A 57 2.58 -2.20 -5.27
C LEU A 57 1.81 -3.36 -5.88
N ILE A 58 1.66 -3.32 -7.20
CA ILE A 58 1.08 -4.42 -7.97
C ILE A 58 2.21 -5.37 -8.33
N ILE A 59 2.11 -6.63 -7.92
CA ILE A 59 3.11 -7.64 -8.23
C ILE A 59 2.82 -8.25 -9.61
N PRO A 60 3.77 -8.20 -10.57
CA PRO A 60 3.57 -8.80 -11.88
C PRO A 60 3.31 -10.30 -11.77
N GLY A 61 2.38 -10.82 -12.58
CA GLY A 61 2.00 -12.23 -12.55
C GLY A 61 1.11 -12.62 -11.36
N THR A 62 0.41 -11.65 -10.76
CA THR A 62 -0.71 -11.90 -9.84
C THR A 62 -1.86 -12.53 -10.64
N GLU A 63 -2.31 -13.69 -10.19
CA GLU A 63 -3.49 -14.37 -10.77
C GLU A 63 -4.72 -13.99 -9.94
N SER A 64 -5.63 -13.24 -10.56
CA SER A 64 -6.87 -12.76 -9.93
C SER A 64 -8.09 -13.45 -10.53
N ASN A 65 -9.10 -13.65 -9.71
CA ASN A 65 -10.44 -14.07 -10.09
C ASN A 65 -11.46 -13.45 -9.12
N PRO A 66 -12.78 -13.67 -9.27
CA PRO A 66 -13.79 -12.97 -8.46
C PRO A 66 -13.82 -13.29 -6.96
N VAL A 67 -13.04 -14.28 -6.50
CA VAL A 67 -13.05 -14.75 -5.10
C VAL A 67 -11.66 -14.92 -4.49
N SER A 68 -10.60 -14.68 -5.27
CA SER A 68 -9.22 -14.78 -4.77
C SER A 68 -8.26 -14.07 -5.72
N ALA A 69 -7.19 -13.53 -5.18
CA ALA A 69 -5.99 -13.13 -5.90
C ALA A 69 -4.74 -13.74 -5.27
N THR A 70 -3.84 -14.32 -6.08
CA THR A 70 -2.63 -14.99 -5.60
C THR A 70 -1.37 -14.32 -6.14
N VAL A 71 -0.46 -13.95 -5.23
CA VAL A 71 0.81 -13.31 -5.55
C VAL A 71 1.95 -14.33 -5.56
N GLN A 72 2.82 -14.27 -6.57
CA GLN A 72 4.06 -15.03 -6.60
C GLN A 72 5.12 -14.34 -5.73
N THR A 73 5.35 -14.86 -4.52
CA THR A 73 6.24 -14.24 -3.52
C THR A 73 7.68 -14.05 -3.98
N SER A 74 8.16 -14.84 -4.96
CA SER A 74 9.49 -14.67 -5.56
C SER A 74 9.65 -13.40 -6.40
N MET A 75 8.55 -12.74 -6.75
CA MET A 75 8.51 -11.49 -7.52
C MET A 75 8.47 -10.25 -6.64
N ILE A 76 8.40 -10.41 -5.31
CA ILE A 76 8.42 -9.30 -4.35
C ILE A 76 9.87 -8.77 -4.25
N PRO A 77 10.12 -7.46 -4.46
CA PRO A 77 11.46 -6.91 -4.36
C PRO A 77 12.05 -7.05 -2.93
N ASN A 78 13.36 -7.31 -2.82
CA ASN A 78 14.03 -7.62 -1.55
C ASN A 78 14.29 -6.40 -0.65
N ASP A 79 14.20 -5.19 -1.18
CA ASP A 79 14.44 -3.92 -0.48
C ASP A 79 13.14 -3.28 0.06
N MET A 80 12.05 -4.06 0.09
CA MET A 80 10.73 -3.54 0.38
C MET A 80 10.47 -3.43 1.87
N HIS A 81 10.15 -2.21 2.31
CA HIS A 81 9.40 -1.97 3.55
C HIS A 81 7.92 -2.30 3.33
N ALA A 82 7.63 -3.55 2.95
CA ALA A 82 6.26 -4.03 2.83
C ALA A 82 5.65 -4.07 4.24
N VAL A 83 4.63 -3.24 4.46
CA VAL A 83 3.94 -3.13 5.76
C VAL A 83 2.70 -4.01 5.83
N GLY A 84 2.24 -4.51 4.69
CA GLY A 84 1.22 -5.55 4.60
C GLY A 84 0.56 -5.63 3.22
N SER A 85 -0.74 -5.92 3.17
CA SER A 85 -1.44 -6.17 1.90
C SER A 85 -2.76 -5.41 1.80
N ILE A 86 -3.24 -5.24 0.57
CA ILE A 86 -4.57 -4.71 0.27
C ILE A 86 -5.20 -5.54 -0.83
N HIS A 87 -6.48 -5.86 -0.70
CA HIS A 87 -7.24 -6.53 -1.75
C HIS A 87 -8.72 -6.14 -1.73
N SER A 88 -9.41 -6.41 -2.83
CA SER A 88 -10.82 -6.07 -2.97
C SER A 88 -11.73 -7.29 -2.89
N HIS A 89 -12.91 -7.15 -2.29
CA HIS A 89 -14.02 -8.09 -2.34
C HIS A 89 -15.13 -7.55 -3.26
N PRO A 90 -15.31 -8.11 -4.47
CA PRO A 90 -16.36 -7.72 -5.43
C PRO A 90 -17.78 -7.89 -4.89
N ASN A 91 -17.95 -8.70 -3.84
CA ASN A 91 -19.23 -8.93 -3.16
C ASN A 91 -19.57 -7.88 -2.09
N GLY A 92 -18.64 -6.97 -1.76
CA GLY A 92 -18.83 -5.88 -0.78
C GLY A 92 -18.66 -6.27 0.69
N VAL A 93 -18.37 -7.53 1.00
CA VAL A 93 -18.09 -7.95 2.37
C VAL A 93 -16.71 -7.44 2.78
N LEU A 94 -16.61 -6.78 3.93
CA LEU A 94 -15.32 -6.26 4.44
C LEU A 94 -14.64 -7.22 5.42
N LYS A 95 -15.23 -8.40 5.64
CA LYS A 95 -14.71 -9.37 6.61
C LYS A 95 -13.73 -10.32 5.92
N PRO A 96 -12.53 -10.57 6.49
CA PRO A 96 -11.61 -11.56 5.95
C PRO A 96 -12.23 -12.96 5.99
N SER A 97 -12.03 -13.69 4.89
CA SER A 97 -12.22 -15.13 4.80
C SER A 97 -11.03 -15.89 5.40
N ASP A 98 -11.18 -17.20 5.59
CA ASP A 98 -10.05 -18.04 6.05
C ASP A 98 -8.88 -18.05 5.06
N ALA A 99 -9.14 -17.85 3.76
CA ALA A 99 -8.12 -17.74 2.72
C ALA A 99 -7.36 -16.40 2.81
N ASP A 100 -8.07 -15.32 3.12
CA ASP A 100 -7.46 -14.00 3.36
C ASP A 100 -6.50 -14.08 4.55
N LEU A 101 -6.96 -14.65 5.67
CA LEU A 101 -6.14 -14.84 6.88
C LEU A 101 -4.89 -15.68 6.60
N ALA A 102 -4.99 -16.70 5.75
CA ALA A 102 -3.83 -17.49 5.34
C ALA A 102 -2.81 -16.68 4.50
N THR A 103 -3.27 -15.59 3.85
CA THR A 103 -2.47 -14.73 2.98
C THR A 103 -1.88 -13.53 3.74
N PHE A 104 -2.39 -13.20 4.92
CA PHE A 104 -1.94 -12.08 5.76
C PHE A 104 -0.45 -12.15 6.20
N GLY A 105 0.30 -13.21 5.88
CA GLY A 105 1.77 -13.17 5.91
C GLY A 105 2.35 -12.64 7.23
N ASN A 106 3.37 -11.77 7.15
CA ASN A 106 3.96 -11.09 8.30
C ASN A 106 3.71 -9.57 8.27
N GLY A 107 2.71 -9.11 7.50
CA GLY A 107 2.33 -7.70 7.47
C GLY A 107 1.74 -7.27 8.82
N ASP A 108 1.92 -5.99 9.15
CA ASP A 108 1.35 -5.39 10.36
C ASP A 108 -0.07 -4.81 10.11
N VAL A 109 -0.47 -4.69 8.84
CA VAL A 109 -1.78 -4.19 8.41
C VAL A 109 -2.26 -4.87 7.12
N HIS A 110 -3.54 -5.27 7.09
CA HIS A 110 -4.19 -5.83 5.92
C HIS A 110 -5.48 -5.08 5.63
N ILE A 111 -5.64 -4.55 4.42
CA ILE A 111 -6.81 -3.75 4.04
C ILE A 111 -7.70 -4.56 3.10
N ILE A 112 -8.99 -4.62 3.41
CA ILE A 112 -10.01 -5.15 2.51
C ILE A 112 -10.85 -3.99 2.02
N VAL A 113 -11.02 -3.89 0.70
CA VAL A 113 -11.87 -2.92 0.02
C VAL A 113 -13.12 -3.64 -0.51
N GLY A 114 -14.32 -3.11 -0.31
CA GLY A 114 -15.56 -3.75 -0.72
C GLY A 114 -16.28 -2.98 -1.83
N PHE A 115 -16.94 -3.68 -2.75
CA PHE A 115 -17.95 -3.07 -3.62
C PHE A 115 -19.04 -2.37 -2.77
N PRO A 116 -19.49 -1.15 -3.11
CA PRO A 116 -19.26 -0.40 -4.35
C PRO A 116 -18.10 0.61 -4.31
N TYR A 117 -17.01 0.32 -3.58
CA TYR A 117 -15.73 1.04 -3.64
C TYR A 117 -15.82 2.53 -3.27
N ARG A 118 -16.73 2.89 -2.36
CA ARG A 118 -16.81 4.26 -1.86
C ARG A 118 -15.72 4.52 -0.84
N THR A 119 -15.52 5.80 -0.50
CA THR A 119 -14.53 6.27 0.47
C THR A 119 -14.58 5.62 1.86
N THR A 120 -15.70 4.98 2.21
CA THR A 120 -15.90 4.25 3.47
C THR A 120 -15.98 2.73 3.32
N ASP A 121 -15.92 2.21 2.09
CA ASP A 121 -16.12 0.79 1.81
C ASP A 121 -14.79 0.04 1.91
N TRP A 122 -14.11 0.18 3.04
CA TRP A 122 -12.87 -0.52 3.34
C TRP A 122 -12.70 -0.72 4.84
N GLN A 123 -11.88 -1.71 5.21
CA GLN A 123 -11.55 -1.99 6.60
C GLN A 123 -10.11 -2.51 6.71
N ALA A 124 -9.39 -2.07 7.75
CA ALA A 124 -8.07 -2.57 8.08
C ALA A 124 -8.12 -3.65 9.17
N PHE A 125 -7.19 -4.59 9.10
CA PHE A 125 -7.06 -5.72 10.00
C PHE A 125 -5.61 -5.91 10.43
N ASP A 126 -5.40 -6.48 11.62
CA ASP A 126 -4.13 -7.09 11.99
C ASP A 126 -3.97 -8.48 11.34
N ARG A 127 -2.81 -9.10 11.58
CA ARG A 127 -2.45 -10.42 11.04
C ARG A 127 -3.37 -11.54 11.54
N GLU A 128 -4.01 -11.35 12.69
CA GLU A 128 -4.96 -12.26 13.30
C GLU A 128 -6.40 -12.03 12.79
N GLY A 129 -6.62 -11.03 11.93
CA GLY A 129 -7.93 -10.69 11.37
C GLY A 129 -8.80 -9.84 12.29
N ASN A 130 -8.24 -9.25 13.34
CA ASN A 130 -8.97 -8.31 14.18
C ASN A 130 -8.98 -6.93 13.54
N GLU A 131 -10.09 -6.22 13.65
CA GLU A 131 -10.23 -4.87 13.14
C GLU A 131 -9.17 -3.94 13.75
N ARG A 132 -8.44 -3.25 12.88
CA ARG A 132 -7.45 -2.25 13.23
C ARG A 132 -7.98 -0.88 12.81
N LYS A 133 -7.87 0.11 13.70
CA LYS A 133 -8.10 1.50 13.32
C LYS A 133 -6.92 1.99 12.48
N LEU A 134 -7.20 2.57 11.31
CA LEU A 134 -6.23 3.19 10.45
C LEU A 134 -6.73 4.58 10.07
N ASP A 135 -5.96 5.61 10.37
CA ASP A 135 -6.34 6.98 10.06
C ASP A 135 -6.03 7.29 8.58
N VAL A 136 -6.92 8.00 7.90
CA VAL A 136 -6.65 8.55 6.56
C VAL A 136 -6.00 9.91 6.74
N LEU A 137 -4.80 10.07 6.18
CA LEU A 137 -3.96 11.25 6.36
C LEU A 137 -3.81 12.00 5.04
N THR A 138 -3.94 13.33 5.09
CA THR A 138 -3.54 14.20 3.98
C THR A 138 -2.06 14.51 4.16
N VAL A 139 -1.23 13.93 3.29
CA VAL A 139 0.23 14.13 3.24
C VAL A 139 0.62 14.51 1.83
N ASP A 140 1.69 15.29 1.69
CA ASP A 140 2.23 15.67 0.39
C ASP A 140 3.13 14.53 -0.10
N LEU A 141 2.59 13.69 -0.98
CA LEU A 141 3.37 12.62 -1.62
C LEU A 141 4.16 13.25 -2.77
N ALA A 142 5.46 12.94 -2.84
CA ALA A 142 6.29 13.40 -3.95
C ALA A 142 5.68 12.92 -5.27
N ASP A 143 5.51 13.84 -6.22
CA ASP A 143 5.00 13.50 -7.55
C ASP A 143 5.98 12.53 -8.23
N PRO A 144 5.58 11.31 -8.59
CA PRO A 144 6.46 10.37 -9.29
C PRO A 144 6.97 10.94 -10.63
N GLU A 145 6.28 11.91 -11.24
CA GLU A 145 6.76 12.62 -12.41
C GLU A 145 7.90 13.61 -12.09
N SER A 146 8.06 14.06 -10.85
CA SER A 146 9.17 14.94 -10.45
C SER A 146 10.52 14.24 -10.59
N PHE A 147 10.56 12.90 -10.52
CA PHE A 147 11.77 12.15 -10.85
C PHE A 147 12.15 12.25 -12.33
N PHE A 148 11.23 12.56 -13.24
CA PHE A 148 11.56 12.69 -14.67
C PHE A 148 11.86 14.13 -15.09
N ASP A 149 11.71 15.10 -14.19
CA ASP A 149 12.02 16.52 -14.43
C ASP A 149 13.51 16.81 -14.18
N PHE A 150 14.38 16.10 -14.91
CA PHE A 150 15.81 16.40 -14.94
C PHE A 150 16.13 17.32 -16.11
N THR A 151 16.81 18.43 -15.83
CA THR A 151 17.36 19.28 -16.86
C THR A 151 18.79 18.84 -17.22
N GLN A 152 19.29 19.29 -18.38
CA GLN A 152 20.70 19.10 -18.74
C GLN A 152 21.65 19.70 -17.69
N GLU A 153 21.21 20.74 -16.98
CA GLU A 153 21.98 21.44 -15.96
C GLU A 153 22.17 20.56 -14.70
N ASP A 154 21.17 19.77 -14.33
CA ASP A 154 21.24 18.82 -13.20
C ASP A 154 22.25 17.69 -13.47
N ILE A 155 22.24 17.17 -14.70
CA ILE A 155 23.17 16.12 -15.16
C ILE A 155 24.61 16.64 -15.17
N ASP A 156 24.81 17.86 -15.67
CA ASP A 156 26.13 18.47 -15.76
C ASP A 156 26.71 18.78 -14.37
N SER A 157 25.85 19.14 -13.40
CA SER A 157 26.26 19.35 -12.00
C SER A 157 26.77 18.07 -11.34
N GLU A 158 26.05 16.94 -11.44
CA GLU A 158 26.51 15.67 -10.84
C GLU A 158 27.80 15.12 -11.48
N LEU A 159 28.01 15.35 -12.77
CA LEU A 159 29.23 14.92 -13.47
C LEU A 159 30.45 15.78 -13.13
N SER A 160 30.25 17.00 -12.67
CA SER A 160 31.32 17.93 -12.29
C SER A 160 31.90 17.68 -10.89
N ASP A 161 31.19 16.90 -10.05
CA ASP A 161 31.61 16.52 -8.69
C ASP A 161 32.38 15.17 -8.62
N LYS A 162 32.77 14.59 -9.77
CA LYS A 162 33.62 13.38 -9.86
C LYS A 162 35.07 13.65 -10.28
#